data_AF-A0A351A3N8-F1
#
_entry.id   AF-A0A351A3N8-F1
#
_cell.length_a   1.000
_cell.length_b   1.000
_cell.length_c   1.000
_cell.angle_alpha   90.00
_cell.angle_beta   90.00
_cell.angle_gamma   90.00
#
_symmetry.space_group_name_H-M   'P 1'
#
loop_
_entity.id
_entity.type
_entity.pdbx_description
1 polymer ?
#
loop_
_entity_poly.entity_id
_entity_poly.type
_entity_poly.pdbx_seq_one_letter_code
_entity_poly.pdbx_strand_id
1 'polypeptide(L)'
;MPTYEYFCEDCGDFSALRPMSARNEPCACPHCGAASYRVMLSAPTLATMDGATRSAHATNERAANAPMTSAEYAARHKHGPGCGCCSGKPSKSTVRAADGSKAFPTKRPWMISH
;
A
#
# COMPACT_ATOMS: atom_id res chain seq x y z
N MET A 1 -21.47 9.58 5.07
CA MET A 1 -22.50 8.86 5.85
C MET A 1 -22.33 7.37 5.59
N PRO A 2 -22.22 6.51 6.60
CA PRO A 2 -21.98 5.08 6.39
C PRO A 2 -23.18 4.36 5.74
N THR A 3 -22.89 3.30 5.00
CA THR A 3 -23.88 2.39 4.42
C THR A 3 -24.09 1.21 5.36
N TYR A 4 -25.35 0.79 5.54
CA TYR A 4 -25.73 -0.39 6.32
C TYR A 4 -26.66 -1.28 5.51
N GLU A 5 -26.66 -2.56 5.84
CA GLU A 5 -27.53 -3.59 5.24
C GLU A 5 -28.78 -3.80 6.09
N TYR A 6 -29.93 -3.97 5.43
CA TYR A 6 -31.23 -4.24 6.03
C TYR A 6 -31.88 -5.41 5.32
N PHE A 7 -32.78 -6.12 6.02
CA PHE A 7 -33.52 -7.24 5.45
C PHE A 7 -35.02 -7.02 5.61
N CYS A 8 -35.73 -7.08 4.49
CA CYS A 8 -37.19 -7.11 4.43
C CYS A 8 -37.62 -8.58 4.29
N GLU A 9 -38.59 -9.00 5.11
CA GLU A 9 -39.09 -10.38 5.09
C GLU A 9 -39.76 -10.76 3.75
N ASP A 10 -40.33 -9.78 3.05
CA ASP A 10 -41.04 -10.01 1.78
C ASP A 10 -40.19 -9.77 0.53
N CYS A 11 -39.27 -8.79 0.58
CA CYS A 11 -38.54 -8.33 -0.61
C CYS A 11 -37.05 -8.69 -0.61
N GLY A 12 -36.49 -9.14 0.51
CA GLY A 12 -35.07 -9.48 0.66
C GLY A 12 -34.20 -8.34 1.17
N ASP A 13 -32.90 -8.44 0.94
CA ASP A 13 -31.90 -7.50 1.45
C ASP A 13 -31.76 -6.23 0.62
N PHE A 14 -31.33 -5.14 1.28
CA PHE A 14 -30.96 -3.91 0.62
C PHE A 14 -29.96 -3.10 1.46
N SER A 15 -29.30 -2.15 0.81
CA SER A 15 -28.34 -1.23 1.44
C SER A 15 -28.90 0.19 1.55
N ALA A 16 -28.70 0.85 2.68
CA ALA A 16 -29.13 2.23 2.92
C ALA A 16 -28.05 3.08 3.60
N LEU A 17 -27.91 4.34 3.17
CA LEU A 17 -27.07 5.35 3.82
C LEU A 17 -27.80 5.91 5.04
N ARG A 18 -27.24 5.72 6.23
CA ARG A 18 -27.87 6.19 7.49
C ARG A 18 -26.85 6.83 8.41
N PRO A 19 -27.24 7.81 9.23
CA PRO A 19 -26.38 8.27 10.32
C PRO A 19 -26.15 7.12 11.31
N MET A 20 -24.98 7.12 11.96
CA MET A 20 -24.60 6.04 12.88
C MET A 20 -25.58 5.91 14.06
N SER A 21 -26.23 7.00 14.49
CA SER A 21 -27.25 7.01 15.54
C SER A 21 -28.49 6.18 15.19
N ALA A 22 -28.86 6.15 13.91
CA ALA A 22 -30.09 5.56 13.43
C ALA A 22 -29.88 4.19 12.77
N ARG A 23 -28.67 3.62 12.92
CA ARG A 23 -28.24 2.39 12.23
C ARG A 23 -29.04 1.16 12.65
N ASN A 24 -29.51 1.11 13.89
CA ASN A 24 -30.24 -0.05 14.44
C ASN A 24 -31.77 0.15 14.37
N GLU A 25 -32.22 1.33 13.94
CA GLU A 25 -33.65 1.58 13.75
C GLU A 25 -34.15 0.88 12.47
N PRO A 26 -35.40 0.41 12.44
CA PRO A 26 -35.98 -0.14 11.22
C PRO A 26 -35.94 0.87 10.06
N CYS A 27 -35.59 0.39 8.86
CA CYS A 27 -35.60 1.17 7.63
C CYS A 27 -36.76 0.73 6.74
N ALA A 28 -37.47 1.67 6.12
CA ALA A 28 -38.53 1.33 5.18
C ALA A 28 -37.93 0.66 3.94
N CYS A 29 -38.47 -0.51 3.56
CA CYS A 29 -38.07 -1.22 2.35
C CYS A 29 -38.32 -0.33 1.12
N PRO A 30 -37.36 -0.18 0.20
CA PRO A 30 -37.54 0.62 -1.01
C PRO A 30 -38.58 0.05 -1.98
N HIS A 31 -38.97 -1.23 -1.82
CA HIS A 31 -39.95 -1.91 -2.67
C HIS A 31 -41.37 -1.89 -2.09
N CYS A 32 -41.56 -2.33 -0.84
CA CYS A 32 -42.88 -2.48 -0.23
C CYS A 32 -43.18 -1.47 0.89
N GLY A 33 -42.19 -0.68 1.33
CA GLY A 33 -42.33 0.26 2.45
C GLY A 33 -42.36 -0.38 3.84
N ALA A 34 -42.33 -1.71 3.95
CA ALA A 34 -42.34 -2.41 5.24
C ALA A 34 -41.09 -2.10 6.09
N ALA A 35 -41.26 -2.13 7.40
CA ALA A 35 -40.16 -1.94 8.34
C ALA A 35 -39.17 -3.11 8.26
N SER A 36 -37.93 -2.81 7.88
CA SER A 36 -36.85 -3.78 7.68
C SER A 36 -35.76 -3.59 8.73
N TYR A 37 -35.32 -4.67 9.37
CA TYR A 37 -34.31 -4.61 10.44
C TYR A 37 -32.89 -4.66 9.88
N ARG A 38 -31.95 -4.09 10.63
CA ARG A 38 -30.54 -4.11 10.24
C ARG A 38 -29.97 -5.54 10.32
N VAL A 39 -29.25 -5.93 9.28
CA VAL A 39 -28.53 -7.20 9.21
C VAL A 39 -27.04 -6.95 8.96
N MET A 40 -26.21 -7.97 9.18
CA MET A 40 -24.82 -8.01 8.73
C MET A 40 -24.68 -9.23 7.83
N LEU A 41 -24.98 -9.06 6.55
CA LEU A 41 -24.89 -10.12 5.55
C LEU A 41 -23.45 -10.17 4.99
N SER A 42 -22.87 -9.00 4.75
CA SER A 42 -21.48 -8.89 4.32
C SER A 42 -20.53 -8.96 5.51
N ALA A 43 -19.56 -9.87 5.44
CA ALA A 43 -18.45 -9.88 6.38
C ALA A 43 -17.67 -8.56 6.27
N PRO A 44 -17.37 -7.87 7.38
CA PRO A 44 -16.54 -6.67 7.32
C PRO A 44 -15.16 -7.04 6.77
N THR A 45 -14.59 -6.15 5.95
CA THR A 45 -13.22 -6.33 5.45
C THR A 45 -12.24 -6.26 6.62
N LEU A 46 -11.78 -7.43 7.07
CA LEU A 46 -10.83 -7.51 8.16
C LEU A 46 -9.40 -7.41 7.61
N ALA A 47 -8.65 -6.41 8.06
CA ALA A 47 -7.22 -6.32 7.79
C ALA A 47 -6.45 -7.28 8.71
N THR A 48 -6.48 -8.58 8.41
CA THR A 48 -5.83 -9.63 9.23
C THR A 48 -4.31 -9.69 9.10
N MET A 49 -3.75 -9.02 8.10
CA MET A 49 -2.32 -9.00 7.80
C MET A 49 -1.75 -7.62 8.10
N ASP A 50 -0.55 -7.59 8.68
CA ASP A 50 0.24 -6.37 8.88
C ASP A 50 0.37 -5.57 7.58
N GLY A 51 0.32 -4.24 7.70
CA GLY A 51 0.33 -3.34 6.55
C GLY A 51 1.61 -3.42 5.73
N ALA A 52 2.77 -3.61 6.38
CA ALA A 52 4.04 -3.75 5.68
C ALA A 52 4.09 -5.09 4.93
N THR A 53 3.63 -6.17 5.55
CA THR A 53 3.54 -7.50 4.92
C THR A 53 2.62 -7.46 3.70
N ARG A 54 1.43 -6.87 3.82
CA ARG A 54 0.49 -6.70 2.70
C ARG A 54 1.12 -5.92 1.55
N SER A 55 1.81 -4.83 1.85
CA SER A 55 2.46 -3.98 0.84
C SER A 55 3.61 -4.72 0.14
N ALA A 56 4.38 -5.53 0.89
CA ALA A 56 5.43 -6.36 0.34
C ALA A 56 4.87 -7.43 -0.61
N HIS A 57 3.80 -8.14 -0.22
CA HIS A 57 3.14 -9.11 -1.11
C HIS A 57 2.60 -8.45 -2.38
N ALA A 58 1.88 -7.33 -2.28
CA ALA A 58 1.37 -6.60 -3.44
C ALA A 58 2.50 -6.11 -4.37
N THR A 59 3.66 -5.75 -3.80
CA THR A 59 4.84 -5.36 -4.59
C THR A 59 5.45 -6.56 -5.30
N ASN A 60 5.57 -7.70 -4.62
CA ASN A 60 6.08 -8.95 -5.21
C ASN A 60 5.17 -9.47 -6.33
N GLU A 61 3.85 -9.49 -6.10
CA GLU A 61 2.85 -9.87 -7.11
C GLU A 61 2.94 -8.97 -8.35
N ARG A 62 3.09 -7.65 -8.15
CA ARG A 62 3.31 -6.72 -9.25
C ARG A 62 4.63 -7.00 -9.97
N ALA A 63 5.73 -7.20 -9.24
CA ALA A 63 7.03 -7.43 -9.83
C ALA A 63 7.09 -8.74 -10.64
N ALA A 64 6.32 -9.75 -10.25
CA ALA A 64 6.22 -11.01 -11.00
C ALA A 64 5.50 -10.84 -12.35
N ASN A 65 4.43 -10.05 -12.39
CA ASN A 65 3.60 -9.87 -13.60
C ASN A 65 4.06 -8.71 -14.49
N ALA A 66 4.59 -7.65 -13.89
CA ALA A 66 5.01 -6.41 -14.54
C ALA A 66 6.21 -5.83 -13.78
N PRO A 67 7.41 -6.43 -13.91
CA PRO A 67 8.61 -5.93 -13.27
C PRO A 67 8.91 -4.51 -13.77
N MET A 68 9.23 -3.63 -12.83
CA MET A 68 9.55 -2.24 -13.13
C MET A 68 10.91 -2.16 -13.83
N THR A 69 11.01 -1.35 -14.88
CA THR A 69 12.26 -1.10 -15.59
C THR A 69 13.19 -0.18 -14.79
N SER A 70 14.48 -0.19 -15.11
CA SER A 70 15.46 0.71 -14.49
C SER A 70 15.15 2.19 -14.75
N ALA A 71 14.62 2.52 -15.93
CA ALA A 71 14.19 3.87 -16.28
C ALA A 71 12.99 4.31 -15.43
N GLU A 72 11.98 3.46 -15.26
CA GLU A 72 10.84 3.73 -14.38
C GLU A 72 11.26 3.82 -12.92
N TYR A 73 12.22 3.00 -12.47
CA TYR A 73 12.77 3.09 -11.13
C TYR A 73 13.47 4.43 -10.89
N ALA A 74 14.28 4.88 -11.84
CA ALA A 74 14.94 6.18 -11.78
C ALA A 74 13.93 7.34 -11.77
N ALA A 75 12.84 7.23 -12.54
CA ALA A 75 11.77 8.23 -12.55
C ALA A 75 10.93 8.23 -11.26
N ARG A 76 10.81 7.08 -10.59
CA ARG A 76 9.99 6.88 -9.38
C ARG A 76 10.78 7.08 -8.08
N HIS A 77 12.07 7.38 -8.16
CA HIS A 77 12.84 7.78 -7.00
C HIS A 77 12.14 8.95 -6.31
N LYS A 78 11.69 8.71 -5.06
CA LYS A 78 11.02 9.70 -4.20
C LYS A 78 11.88 10.92 -3.88
N HIS A 79 13.15 10.87 -4.29
CA HIS A 79 14.15 11.89 -4.10
C HIS A 79 14.57 12.33 -5.49
N GLY A 80 14.13 13.53 -5.89
CA GLY A 80 14.54 14.12 -7.15
C GLY A 80 16.05 14.42 -7.19
N PRO A 81 16.58 14.83 -8.35
CA PRO A 81 17.95 15.31 -8.45
C PRO A 81 18.18 16.42 -7.41
N GLY A 82 19.06 16.19 -6.43
CA GLY A 82 19.38 17.16 -5.36
C GLY A 82 18.97 16.81 -3.92
N CYS A 83 18.39 15.65 -3.62
CA CYS A 83 18.18 15.23 -2.22
C CYS A 83 19.54 15.10 -1.50
N GLY A 84 19.77 15.92 -0.47
CA GLY A 84 20.97 15.90 0.42
C GLY A 84 21.25 14.56 1.13
N CYS A 85 20.33 13.62 0.94
CA CYS A 85 20.30 12.23 1.35
C CYS A 85 21.34 11.39 0.58
N CYS A 86 21.57 11.75 -0.70
CA CYS A 86 22.49 11.07 -1.61
C CYS A 86 23.66 11.95 -2.07
N SER A 87 23.64 13.26 -1.80
CA SER A 87 24.75 14.17 -2.11
C SER A 87 25.58 14.49 -0.87
N GLY A 88 26.86 14.12 -0.91
CA GLY A 88 27.88 14.88 -0.19
C GLY A 88 28.65 14.20 0.93
N LYS A 89 28.66 12.87 1.04
CA LYS A 89 29.76 12.21 1.77
C LYS A 89 30.62 11.43 0.77
N PRO A 90 31.93 11.75 0.63
CA PRO A 90 32.81 10.90 -0.14
C PRO A 90 32.71 9.49 0.43
N SER A 91 32.53 8.51 -0.45
CA SER A 91 32.53 7.10 -0.10
C SER A 91 33.81 6.82 0.71
N LYS A 92 33.67 6.54 2.01
CA LYS A 92 34.79 6.11 2.87
C LYS A 92 35.40 4.78 2.41
N SER A 93 34.82 4.14 1.39
CA SER A 93 35.28 2.86 0.87
C SER A 93 36.31 2.97 -0.27
N THR A 94 36.54 4.16 -0.83
CA THR A 94 37.52 4.38 -1.90
C THR A 94 38.49 5.50 -1.51
N VAL A 95 39.75 5.14 -1.29
CA VAL A 95 40.84 6.09 -1.04
C VAL A 95 41.55 6.36 -2.37
N ARG A 96 41.87 7.62 -2.65
CA ARG A 96 42.67 8.03 -3.81
C ARG A 96 44.00 8.59 -3.33
N ALA A 97 45.10 8.05 -3.83
CA ALA A 97 46.41 8.61 -3.58
C ALA A 97 46.72 9.75 -4.59
N ALA A 98 47.73 10.56 -4.29
CA ALA A 98 48.09 11.73 -5.08
C ALA A 98 48.56 11.38 -6.52
N ASP A 99 49.00 10.15 -6.73
CA ASP A 99 49.35 9.57 -8.04
C ASP A 99 48.13 9.13 -8.86
N GLY A 100 46.91 9.27 -8.31
CA GLY A 100 45.65 8.88 -8.95
C GLY A 100 45.24 7.43 -8.72
N SER A 101 46.07 6.62 -8.06
CA SER A 101 45.74 5.23 -7.73
C SER A 101 44.56 5.15 -6.77
N LYS A 102 43.73 4.10 -6.92
CA LYS A 102 42.55 3.87 -6.07
C LYS A 102 42.83 2.67 -5.15
N ALA A 103 42.59 2.82 -3.86
CA ALA A 103 42.63 1.74 -2.89
C ALA A 103 41.26 1.56 -2.23
N PHE A 104 40.89 0.32 -1.93
CA PHE A 104 39.60 -0.05 -1.32
C PHE A 104 39.82 -0.87 -0.03
N PRO A 105 40.28 -0.25 1.07
CA PRO A 105 40.80 -0.96 2.25
C PRO A 105 39.77 -1.85 2.96
N THR A 106 38.49 -1.53 2.81
CA THR A 106 37.37 -2.23 3.46
C THR A 106 36.63 -3.18 2.53
N LYS A 107 37.08 -3.33 1.27
CA LYS A 107 36.44 -4.20 0.27
C LYS A 107 37.25 -5.49 0.09
N ARG A 108 36.55 -6.59 -0.21
CA ARG A 108 37.17 -7.88 -0.50
C ARG A 108 37.83 -7.82 -1.89
N PRO A 109 38.97 -8.50 -2.13
CA PRO A 109 39.77 -8.34 -3.36
C PRO A 109 39.03 -8.57 -4.69
N TRP A 110 38.00 -9.43 -4.70
CA TRP A 110 37.19 -9.72 -5.89
C TRP A 110 36.07 -8.71 -6.14
N MET A 111 35.95 -7.68 -5.29
CA MET A 111 34.87 -6.69 -5.29
C MET A 111 35.32 -5.35 -5.93
N ILE A 112 36.35 -5.39 -6.79
CA ILE A 112 36.83 -4.24 -7.56
C ILE A 112 35.98 -4.17 -8.83
N SER A 113 35.21 -3.10 -9.00
CA SER A 113 34.53 -2.82 -10.28
C SER A 113 35.57 -2.39 -11.32
N HIS A 114 35.52 -2.98 -12.51
CA HIS A 114 36.21 -2.45 -13.70
C HIS A 114 35.73 -1.02 -14.02
#